data_AF-A0A7W0KFH1-F1
#
_entry.id   AF-A0A7W0KFH1-F1
#
_cell.length_a   1.000
_cell.length_b   1.000
_cell.length_c   1.000
_cell.angle_alpha   90.00
_cell.angle_beta   90.00
_cell.angle_gamma   90.00
#
_symmetry.space_group_name_H-M   'P 1'
#
loop_
_entity.id
_entity.type
_entity.pdbx_description
1 polymer ?
#
loop_
_entity_poly.entity_id
_entity_poly.type
_entity_poly.pdbx_seq_one_letter_code
_entity_poly.pdbx_strand_id
1 'polypeptide(L)'
;MTTAVSIRRATAADAPCITRIRAEPSVRRYQPIHQHALERMTSILARRESLSLDRHLDGKAQWVIECDGACAGWVALDVTSREHGIASVG
;
A
#
# COMPACT_ATOMS: atom_id res chain seq x y z
N MET A 1 9.16 -1.83 -26.67
CA MET A 1 9.81 -2.37 -25.45
C MET A 1 8.71 -2.63 -24.45
N THR A 2 8.64 -3.83 -23.88
CA THR A 2 7.68 -4.19 -22.83
C THR A 2 8.24 -3.76 -21.48
N THR A 3 7.53 -2.88 -20.78
CA THR A 3 7.84 -2.49 -19.39
C THR A 3 7.68 -3.70 -18.47
N ALA A 4 8.68 -3.98 -17.64
CA ALA A 4 8.59 -5.04 -16.65
C ALA A 4 7.78 -4.53 -15.45
N VAL A 5 6.77 -5.29 -15.03
CA VAL A 5 5.91 -4.94 -13.89
C VAL A 5 5.99 -6.02 -12.82
N SER A 6 6.27 -5.63 -11.58
CA SER A 6 6.27 -6.50 -10.41
C SER A 6 5.38 -5.95 -9.29
N ILE A 7 4.87 -6.86 -8.45
CA ILE A 7 4.14 -6.53 -7.24
C ILE A 7 4.81 -7.25 -6.08
N ARG A 8 5.22 -6.51 -5.05
CA ARG A 8 5.86 -7.07 -3.84
C ARG A 8 5.28 -6.49 -2.57
N ARG A 9 5.46 -7.20 -1.46
CA ARG A 9 5.04 -6.72 -0.14
C ARG A 9 5.64 -5.32 0.10
N ALA A 10 4.77 -4.39 0.53
CA ALA A 10 5.24 -3.09 0.95
C ALA A 10 5.94 -3.22 2.31
N THR A 11 7.05 -2.54 2.44
CA THR A 11 7.89 -2.49 3.64
C THR A 11 7.93 -1.07 4.20
N ALA A 12 8.46 -0.90 5.41
CA ALA A 12 8.70 0.43 5.96
C ALA A 12 9.55 1.33 5.04
N ALA A 13 10.49 0.74 4.29
CA ALA A 13 11.38 1.47 3.38
C ALA A 13 10.66 2.09 2.16
N ASP A 14 9.44 1.66 1.85
CA ASP A 14 8.64 2.19 0.75
C ASP A 14 7.89 3.48 1.11
N ALA A 15 7.93 3.90 2.38
CA ALA A 15 7.22 5.08 2.86
C ALA A 15 7.54 6.38 2.09
N PRO A 16 8.81 6.66 1.71
CA PRO A 16 9.12 7.85 0.90
C PRO A 16 8.42 7.84 -0.46
N CYS A 17 8.44 6.72 -1.19
CA CYS A 17 7.83 6.66 -2.52
C CYS A 17 6.31 6.75 -2.46
N ILE A 18 5.67 6.05 -1.50
CA ILE A 18 4.23 6.09 -1.32
C ILE A 18 3.78 7.50 -0.89
N THR A 19 4.49 8.14 0.04
CA THR A 19 4.20 9.52 0.46
C THR A 19 4.30 10.49 -0.72
N ARG A 20 5.34 10.37 -1.56
CA ARG A 20 5.51 11.20 -2.76
C ARG A 20 4.34 11.01 -3.72
N ILE A 21 3.97 9.78 -4.06
CA ILE A 21 2.85 9.50 -4.99
C ILE A 21 1.52 10.01 -4.41
N ARG A 22 1.30 9.91 -3.09
CA ARG A 22 0.11 10.49 -2.43
C ARG A 22 0.08 12.02 -2.45
N ALA A 23 1.23 12.67 -2.65
CA ALA A 23 1.30 14.11 -2.80
C ALA A 23 0.98 14.59 -4.22
N GLU A 24 1.01 13.70 -5.21
CA GLU A 24 0.68 14.04 -6.60
C GLU A 24 -0.75 14.59 -6.70
N PRO A 25 -0.96 15.75 -7.37
CA PRO A 25 -2.27 16.38 -7.47
C PRO A 25 -3.38 15.47 -8.03
N SER A 26 -3.03 14.61 -9.00
CA SER A 26 -3.93 13.64 -9.62
C SER A 26 -4.44 12.59 -8.64
N VAL A 27 -3.62 12.21 -7.67
CA VAL A 27 -3.94 11.21 -6.64
C VAL A 27 -4.65 11.88 -5.46
N ARG A 28 -4.15 13.04 -5.03
CA ARG A 28 -4.65 13.78 -3.87
C ARG A 28 -6.10 14.21 -4.01
N ARG A 29 -6.59 14.43 -5.23
CA ARG A 29 -7.98 14.84 -5.52
C ARG A 29 -9.03 13.86 -4.99
N TYR A 30 -8.70 12.57 -4.90
CA TYR A 30 -9.64 11.50 -4.55
C TYR A 30 -9.27 10.78 -3.25
N GLN A 31 -8.18 11.16 -2.59
CA GLN A 31 -7.78 10.56 -1.32
C GLN A 31 -8.35 11.32 -0.11
N PRO A 32 -8.51 10.64 1.05
CA PRO A 32 -8.90 11.29 2.29
C PRO A 32 -7.99 12.49 2.61
N ILE A 33 -8.59 13.53 3.19
CA ILE A 33 -8.06 14.91 3.31
C ILE A 33 -6.70 15.00 4.04
N HIS A 34 -6.31 13.98 4.82
CA HIS A 34 -5.09 14.00 5.61
C HIS A 34 -3.96 13.18 4.98
N GLN A 35 -2.98 13.90 4.42
CA GLN A 35 -1.70 13.30 4.10
C GLN A 35 -1.01 12.85 5.40
N HIS A 36 -0.52 11.62 5.43
CA HIS A 36 0.33 11.17 6.52
C HIS A 36 1.73 11.77 6.34
N ALA A 37 2.27 12.35 7.41
CA ALA A 37 3.70 12.65 7.48
C ALA A 37 4.52 11.36 7.23
N LEU A 38 5.74 11.52 6.71
CA LEU A 38 6.60 10.38 6.34
C LEU A 38 6.79 9.38 7.49
N GLU A 39 7.03 9.87 8.70
CA GLU A 39 7.18 9.04 9.91
C GLU A 39 5.93 8.20 10.20
N ARG A 40 4.75 8.82 10.03
CA ARG A 40 3.48 8.12 10.20
C ARG A 40 3.27 7.07 9.13
N MET A 41 3.59 7.37 7.86
CA MET A 41 3.53 6.38 6.78
C MET A 41 4.50 5.22 7.03
N THR A 42 5.71 5.50 7.48
CA THR A 42 6.71 4.49 7.84
C THR A 42 6.17 3.54 8.91
N SER A 43 5.59 4.09 9.98
CA SER A 43 4.98 3.31 11.06
C SER A 43 3.79 2.46 10.58
N ILE A 44 2.97 3.03 9.69
CA ILE A 44 1.84 2.33 9.09
C ILE A 44 2.35 1.13 8.27
N LEU A 45 3.32 1.35 7.37
CA LEU A 45 3.84 0.29 6.52
C LEU A 45 4.55 -0.79 7.33
N ALA A 46 5.32 -0.45 8.36
CA ALA A 46 5.95 -1.43 9.25
C ALA A 46 4.91 -2.35 9.92
N ARG A 47 3.80 -1.78 10.42
CA ARG A 47 2.70 -2.57 11.00
C ARG A 47 2.03 -3.48 9.96
N ARG A 48 1.86 -2.99 8.72
CA ARG A 48 1.27 -3.79 7.64
C ARG A 48 2.21 -4.89 7.19
N GLU A 49 3.51 -4.61 7.10
CA GLU A 49 4.57 -5.54 6.73
C GLU A 49 4.57 -6.75 7.66
N SER A 50 4.41 -6.54 8.97
CA SER A 50 4.39 -7.62 9.97
C SER A 50 3.15 -8.52 9.94
N LEU A 51 2.13 -8.21 9.15
CA LEU A 51 0.95 -9.07 9.03
C LEU A 51 1.27 -10.33 8.21
N SER A 52 0.90 -11.49 8.74
CA SER A 52 0.94 -12.76 8.02
C SER A 52 -0.02 -12.74 6.83
N LEU A 53 0.46 -13.20 5.67
CA LEU A 53 -0.33 -13.33 4.45
C LEU A 53 -0.84 -14.76 4.30
N ASP A 54 -1.76 -15.14 5.16
CA ASP A 54 -2.42 -16.44 5.13
C ASP A 54 -3.95 -16.29 5.17
N ARG A 55 -4.66 -17.42 5.23
CA ARG A 55 -6.14 -17.45 5.27
C ARG A 55 -6.74 -16.74 6.49
N HIS A 56 -5.94 -16.46 7.52
CA HIS A 56 -6.32 -15.78 8.75
C HIS A 56 -5.94 -14.30 8.75
N LEU A 57 -5.41 -13.76 7.65
CA LEU A 57 -5.13 -12.33 7.53
C LEU A 57 -6.35 -11.52 7.99
N ASP A 58 -6.12 -10.55 8.86
CA ASP A 58 -7.12 -9.59 9.31
C ASP A 58 -6.52 -8.18 9.28
N GLY A 59 -7.36 -7.19 8.99
CA GLY A 59 -6.95 -5.82 8.73
C GLY A 59 -6.30 -5.62 7.35
N LYS A 60 -5.32 -4.70 7.29
CA LYS A 60 -4.88 -4.09 6.03
C LYS A 60 -3.47 -4.51 5.61
N ALA A 61 -3.40 -5.30 4.55
CA ALA A 61 -2.17 -5.64 3.84
C ALA A 61 -1.91 -4.65 2.69
N GLN A 62 -0.64 -4.43 2.33
CA GLN A 62 -0.28 -3.54 1.23
C GLN A 62 0.91 -4.06 0.43
N TRP A 63 0.91 -3.77 -0.87
CA TRP A 63 1.97 -4.08 -1.82
C TRP A 63 2.37 -2.84 -2.61
N VAL A 64 3.63 -2.79 -3.03
CA VAL A 64 4.14 -1.80 -3.98
C VAL A 64 4.08 -2.39 -5.39
N ILE A 65 3.66 -1.56 -6.34
CA ILE A 65 3.73 -1.85 -7.77
C ILE A 65 5.00 -1.19 -8.29
N GLU A 66 5.84 -1.96 -8.96
CA GLU A 66 7.09 -1.48 -9.55
C GLU A 66 7.02 -1.60 -11.07
N CYS A 67 7.49 -0.57 -11.77
CA CYS A 67 7.71 -0.58 -13.22
C CYS A 67 9.20 -0.37 -13.46
N ASP A 68 9.85 -1.32 -14.14
CA ASP A 68 11.29 -1.30 -14.40
C ASP A 68 12.13 -1.07 -13.12
N GLY A 69 11.69 -1.65 -12.00
CA GLY A 69 12.33 -1.54 -10.68
C GLY A 69 12.03 -0.26 -9.90
N ALA A 70 11.25 0.68 -10.47
CA ALA A 70 10.86 1.91 -9.80
C ALA A 70 9.45 1.82 -9.22
N CYS A 71 9.26 2.32 -7.99
CA CYS A 71 7.95 2.42 -7.33
C CYS A 71 7.00 3.31 -8.16
N ALA A 72 6.00 2.67 -8.78
CA ALA A 72 5.01 3.27 -9.64
C ALA A 72 3.66 3.50 -8.94
N GLY A 73 3.40 2.75 -7.87
CA GLY A 73 2.16 2.85 -7.10
C GLY A 73 2.10 1.84 -5.96
N TRP A 74 0.93 1.70 -5.37
CA TRP A 74 0.65 0.65 -4.39
C TRP A 74 -0.77 0.12 -4.60
N VAL A 75 -1.00 -1.05 -4.04
CA VAL A 75 -2.34 -1.63 -3.86
C VAL A 75 -2.46 -2.14 -2.43
N ALA A 76 -3.61 -1.99 -1.82
CA ALA A 76 -3.92 -2.47 -0.49
C ALA A 76 -5.14 -3.38 -0.50
N LEU A 77 -5.10 -4.41 0.33
CA LEU A 77 -6.24 -5.26 0.66
C LEU A 77 -6.63 -4.95 2.09
N ASP A 78 -7.85 -4.47 2.30
CA ASP A 78 -8.40 -4.17 3.61
C ASP A 78 -9.49 -5.19 3.93
N VAL A 79 -9.17 -6.14 4.80
CA VAL A 79 -10.09 -7.21 5.22
C VAL A 79 -10.95 -6.66 6.34
N THR A 80 -12.23 -6.46 6.05
CA THR A 80 -13.18 -5.83 6.99
C THR A 80 -13.98 -6.86 7.77
N SER A 81 -14.24 -8.04 7.19
CA SER A 81 -14.80 -9.18 7.91
C SER A 81 -14.33 -10.48 7.28
N ARG A 82 -13.45 -11.20 7.97
CA ARG A 82 -12.99 -12.52 7.52
C ARG A 82 -14.10 -13.56 7.56
N GLU A 83 -14.93 -13.53 8.61
CA GLU A 83 -16.06 -14.45 8.79
C GLU A 83 -17.05 -14.39 7.62
N HIS A 84 -17.33 -13.18 7.12
CA HIS A 84 -18.22 -12.99 5.98
C HIS A 84 -17.49 -12.94 4.63
N GLY A 85 -16.17 -13.12 4.61
CA GLY A 85 -15.37 -13.07 3.38
C GLY A 85 -15.33 -11.69 2.71
N ILE A 86 -15.49 -10.60 3.47
CA ILE A 86 -15.57 -9.23 2.97
C ILE A 86 -14.22 -8.54 3.08
N ALA A 87 -13.77 -7.98 1.95
CA ALA A 87 -12.59 -7.12 1.89
C ALA A 87 -12.77 -6.06 0.79
N SER A 88 -11.95 -5.01 0.86
CA SER A 88 -11.83 -4.00 -0.19
C SER A 88 -10.42 -3.96 -0.76
N VAL A 89 -10.32 -3.62 -2.04
CA VAL A 89 -9.05 -3.40 -2.75
C VAL A 89 -8.99 -1.95 -3.20
N GLY A 90 -7.83 -1.31 -3.06
CA GLY A 90 -7.60 0.06 -3.54
C GLY A 90 -6.16 0.52 -3.39
#